data_AF-A0A8X6H6K8-F1
#
_entry.id   AF-A0A8X6H6K8-F1
#
_cell.length_a   1.000
_cell.length_b   1.000
_cell.length_c   1.000
_cell.angle_alpha   90.00
_cell.angle_beta   90.00
_cell.angle_gamma   90.00
#
_symmetry.space_group_name_H-M   'P 1'
#
loop_
_entity.id
_entity.type
_entity.pdbx_description
1 polymer ?
#
loop_
_entity_poly.entity_id
_entity_poly.type
_entity_poly.pdbx_seq_one_letter_code
_entity_poly.pdbx_strand_id
1 'polypeptide(L)'
;MKITFVLEHITHNYVKCYSSNFHFYDKNEPETIKMDPSIDSAVKQLYEFSAEIAEEESFYPWITTQVYFFIHSPFTSVNPFQKGIALKSGYQYNIDIKLEEEHLLPYPYHTDCTNYEALWIKNNKTGPRSQQMCREVCELSSVRQCFGCDKELIMVEEPKNLCFGNRGCNEKNQILDNRTLCQRNCKADCL
;
A
#
# COMPACT_ATOMS: atom_id res chain seq x y z
N MET A 1 13.12 -2.27 8.56
CA MET A 1 12.24 -2.59 7.40
C MET A 1 11.17 -3.56 7.86
N LYS A 2 9.95 -3.40 7.35
CA LYS A 2 8.85 -4.35 7.55
C LYS A 2 8.79 -5.34 6.41
N ILE A 3 8.32 -6.53 6.72
CA ILE A 3 8.10 -7.60 5.73
C ILE A 3 6.61 -7.73 5.52
N THR A 4 6.20 -7.71 4.26
CA THR A 4 4.82 -7.94 3.84
C THR A 4 4.78 -8.96 2.71
N PHE A 5 3.59 -9.41 2.34
CA PHE A 5 3.36 -10.40 1.31
C PHE A 5 2.33 -9.90 0.31
N VAL A 6 2.59 -10.11 -0.98
CA VAL A 6 1.69 -9.71 -2.07
C VAL A 6 1.44 -10.90 -2.98
N LEU A 7 0.23 -10.99 -3.53
CA LEU A 7 -0.07 -12.01 -4.54
C LEU A 7 0.50 -11.59 -5.90
N GLU A 8 1.29 -12.47 -6.49
CA GLU A 8 1.80 -12.35 -7.86
C GLU A 8 0.88 -13.15 -8.81
N HIS A 9 0.37 -12.48 -9.83
CA HIS A 9 -0.76 -12.99 -10.62
C HIS A 9 -0.37 -14.06 -11.66
N ILE A 10 0.90 -14.15 -12.05
CA ILE A 10 1.33 -15.09 -13.10
C ILE A 10 1.52 -16.48 -12.48
N THR A 11 2.30 -16.53 -11.40
CA THR A 11 2.65 -17.75 -10.67
C THR A 11 1.64 -18.12 -9.59
N HIS A 12 0.70 -17.22 -9.27
CA HIS A 12 -0.28 -17.38 -8.18
C HIS A 12 0.39 -17.62 -6.81
N ASN A 13 1.63 -17.16 -6.65
CA ASN A 13 2.39 -17.27 -5.42
C ASN A 13 2.39 -15.96 -4.64
N TYR A 14 2.54 -16.08 -3.33
CA TYR A 14 2.80 -14.93 -2.48
C TYR A 14 4.29 -14.62 -2.47
N VAL A 15 4.61 -13.39 -2.85
CA VAL A 15 5.98 -12.88 -2.86
C VAL A 15 6.19 -12.01 -1.64
N LYS A 16 7.38 -12.14 -1.04
CA LYS A 16 7.82 -11.33 0.09
C LYS A 16 8.24 -9.94 -0.40
N CYS A 17 7.68 -8.90 0.20
CA CYS A 17 8.04 -7.51 -0.01
C CYS A 17 8.71 -6.94 1.25
N TYR A 18 9.60 -5.98 1.03
CA TYR A 18 10.31 -5.27 2.09
C TYR A 18 9.98 -3.79 1.97
N SER A 19 9.45 -3.20 3.04
CA SER A 19 9.03 -1.79 3.06
C SER A 19 9.77 -1.03 4.16
N SER A 20 10.24 0.17 3.81
CA SER A 20 10.72 1.16 4.78
C SER A 20 9.58 2.11 5.15
N ASN A 21 9.50 2.52 6.43
CA ASN A 21 8.51 3.48 6.93
C ASN A 21 7.03 3.11 6.61
N PHE A 22 6.65 1.83 6.68
CA PHE A 22 5.29 1.36 6.41
C PHE A 22 4.45 1.26 7.70
N HIS A 23 3.33 2.00 7.77
CA HIS A 23 2.53 2.20 8.98
C HIS A 23 1.05 1.87 8.83
N PHE A 24 0.67 1.10 7.80
CA PHE A 24 -0.74 0.73 7.58
C PHE A 24 -1.38 0.01 8.79
N TYR A 25 -0.63 -0.88 9.46
CA TYR A 25 -1.13 -1.62 10.63
C TYR A 25 -0.66 -1.04 11.98
N ASP A 26 0.15 0.02 11.96
CA ASP A 26 0.79 0.56 13.16
C ASP A 26 0.00 1.71 13.79
N LYS A 27 0.13 1.82 15.11
CA LYS A 27 -0.33 3.00 15.87
C LYS A 27 0.75 4.07 16.03
N ASN A 28 1.95 3.78 15.55
CA ASN A 28 3.11 4.67 15.65
C ASN A 28 3.06 5.72 14.55
N GLU A 29 3.76 6.83 14.79
CA GLU A 29 3.95 7.84 13.76
C GLU A 29 5.01 7.41 12.75
N PRO A 30 4.88 7.79 11.47
CA PRO A 30 5.93 7.58 10.49
C PRO A 30 7.17 8.41 10.80
N GLU A 31 8.31 7.91 10.38
CA GLU A 31 9.56 8.67 10.39
C GLU A 31 9.45 9.82 9.39
N THR A 32 9.79 11.04 9.80
CA THR A 32 9.74 12.24 8.97
C THR A 32 11.11 12.91 8.90
N ILE A 33 11.48 13.38 7.71
CA ILE A 33 12.71 14.13 7.48
C ILE A 33 12.31 15.57 7.14
N LYS A 34 12.83 16.55 7.89
CA LYS A 34 12.67 17.95 7.54
C LYS A 34 13.51 18.26 6.30
N MET A 35 12.86 18.73 5.25
CA MET A 35 13.52 19.30 4.08
C MET A 35 13.65 20.81 4.30
N ASP A 36 14.86 21.33 4.20
CA ASP A 36 15.11 22.77 4.27
C ASP A 36 14.96 23.37 2.87
N PRO A 37 13.90 24.15 2.60
CA PRO A 37 13.65 24.73 1.27
C PRO A 37 14.69 25.79 0.88
N SER A 38 15.53 26.25 1.82
CA SER A 38 16.59 27.22 1.54
C SER A 38 17.88 26.59 0.99
N ILE A 39 18.00 25.25 1.02
CA ILE A 39 19.12 24.50 0.46
C ILE A 39 18.68 23.91 -0.89
N ASP A 40 18.48 24.80 -1.86
CA ASP A 40 17.89 24.53 -3.18
C ASP A 40 18.79 23.68 -4.13
N SER A 41 19.91 23.13 -3.65
CA SER A 41 20.95 22.54 -4.52
C SER A 41 21.58 21.23 -4.06
N ALA A 42 21.25 20.71 -2.88
CA ALA A 42 21.75 19.41 -2.45
C ALA A 42 20.64 18.37 -2.55
N VAL A 43 20.69 17.53 -3.58
CA VAL A 43 19.95 16.26 -3.62
C VAL A 43 20.30 15.51 -2.34
N LYS A 44 19.41 15.54 -1.35
CA LYS A 44 19.62 14.83 -0.09
C LYS A 44 19.26 13.37 -0.34
N GLN A 45 20.27 12.50 -0.30
CA GLN A 45 20.03 11.06 -0.33
C GLN A 45 19.17 10.68 0.89
N LEU A 46 17.95 10.23 0.63
CA LEU A 46 17.01 9.82 1.68
C LEU A 46 17.17 8.34 2.04
N TYR A 47 17.32 7.50 1.02
CA TYR A 47 17.47 6.07 1.14
C TYR A 47 18.47 5.52 0.14
N GLU A 48 19.12 4.42 0.52
CA GLU A 48 19.95 3.59 -0.34
C GLU A 48 19.51 2.14 -0.14
N PHE A 49 19.25 1.44 -1.24
CA PHE A 49 18.85 0.03 -1.22
C PHE A 49 19.75 -0.75 -2.16
N SER A 50 20.34 -1.83 -1.64
CA SER A 50 21.06 -2.82 -2.42
C SER A 50 20.25 -4.11 -2.42
N ALA A 51 19.88 -4.58 -3.61
CA ALA A 51 19.14 -5.83 -3.78
C ALA A 51 20.03 -6.84 -4.50
N GLU A 52 20.35 -7.93 -3.81
CA GLU A 52 21.05 -9.06 -4.40
C GLU A 52 20.03 -10.04 -4.97
N ILE A 53 20.12 -10.27 -6.28
CA ILE A 53 19.28 -11.20 -7.01
C ILE A 53 20.13 -12.42 -7.32
N ALA A 54 19.80 -13.57 -6.75
CA ALA A 54 20.44 -14.83 -7.16
C ALA A 54 20.09 -15.10 -8.64
N GLU A 55 21.10 -15.33 -9.47
CA GLU A 55 20.92 -15.62 -10.91
C GLU A 55 20.26 -16.99 -11.13
N GLU A 56 20.31 -17.87 -10.13
CA GLU A 56 19.69 -19.19 -10.15
C GLU A 56 18.37 -19.17 -9.36
N GLU A 57 17.36 -19.90 -9.86
CA GLU A 57 16.00 -20.13 -9.32
C GLU A 57 14.81 -19.36 -9.95
N SER A 58 14.80 -19.17 -11.26
CA SER A 58 13.49 -19.18 -11.97
C SER A 58 13.24 -20.55 -12.58
N PHE A 59 12.27 -21.28 -12.01
CA PHE A 59 11.74 -22.52 -12.62
C PHE A 59 11.01 -22.26 -13.95
N TYR A 60 10.74 -21.00 -14.29
CA TYR A 60 9.95 -20.59 -15.44
C TYR A 60 10.80 -19.79 -16.45
N PRO A 61 11.08 -20.32 -17.65
CA PRO A 61 11.99 -19.69 -18.61
C PRO A 61 11.45 -18.39 -19.21
N TRP A 62 10.16 -18.09 -19.04
CA TRP A 62 9.53 -16.83 -19.46
C TRP A 62 9.52 -15.74 -18.37
N ILE A 63 9.98 -16.06 -17.16
CA ILE A 63 10.08 -15.08 -16.06
C ILE A 63 11.50 -14.54 -16.02
N THR A 64 11.63 -13.24 -16.21
CA THR A 64 12.87 -12.52 -15.94
C THR A 64 12.94 -12.17 -14.46
N THR A 65 14.07 -12.47 -13.81
CA THR A 65 14.28 -12.08 -12.41
C THR A 65 14.52 -10.57 -12.33
N GLN A 66 13.61 -9.85 -11.68
CA GLN A 66 13.64 -8.38 -11.57
C GLN A 66 13.16 -7.98 -10.17
N VAL A 67 13.60 -6.81 -9.71
CA VAL A 67 13.09 -6.21 -8.48
C VAL A 67 11.97 -5.25 -8.84
N TYR A 68 10.81 -5.37 -8.21
CA TYR A 68 9.73 -4.39 -8.35
C TYR A 68 9.81 -3.38 -7.22
N PHE A 69 9.90 -2.09 -7.58
CA PHE A 69 10.05 -0.98 -6.64
C PHE A 69 8.87 -0.02 -6.75
N PHE A 70 8.38 0.48 -5.61
CA PHE A 70 7.33 1.49 -5.57
C PHE A 70 7.49 2.40 -4.36
N ILE A 71 7.16 3.68 -4.52
CA ILE A 71 7.12 4.68 -3.45
C ILE A 71 5.67 5.05 -3.20
N HIS A 72 5.25 5.02 -1.95
CA HIS A 72 3.87 5.32 -1.57
C HIS A 72 3.79 5.97 -0.19
N SER A 73 2.62 6.51 0.14
CA SER A 73 2.35 7.02 1.48
C SER A 73 2.46 5.90 2.53
N PRO A 74 3.04 6.16 3.73
CA PRO A 74 3.16 5.19 4.82
C PRO A 74 1.86 4.46 5.19
N PHE A 75 0.72 5.10 4.94
CA PHE A 75 -0.61 4.63 5.35
C PHE A 75 -1.36 3.87 4.25
N THR A 76 -0.70 3.56 3.14
CA THR A 76 -1.32 2.89 1.98
C THR A 76 -0.59 1.61 1.66
N SER A 77 -1.30 0.58 1.24
CA SER A 77 -0.69 -0.64 0.73
C SER A 77 -0.65 -0.62 -0.80
N VAL A 78 0.49 -1.00 -1.39
CA VAL A 78 0.70 -1.04 -2.84
C VAL A 78 1.36 -2.37 -3.27
N ASN A 79 0.83 -2.99 -4.34
CA ASN A 79 1.32 -4.23 -4.90
C ASN A 79 2.32 -3.81 -6.00
N PRO A 80 3.62 -3.99 -5.76
CA PRO A 80 4.64 -3.51 -6.69
C PRO A 80 4.58 -4.22 -8.05
N PHE A 81 3.99 -5.41 -8.14
CA PHE A 81 3.79 -6.10 -9.44
C PHE A 81 2.74 -5.43 -10.31
N GLN A 82 1.80 -4.68 -9.72
CA GLN A 82 0.72 -4.00 -10.46
C GLN A 82 1.01 -2.52 -10.69
N LYS A 83 1.59 -1.83 -9.71
CA LYS A 83 1.83 -0.38 -9.75
C LYS A 83 3.31 0.01 -9.73
N GLY A 84 4.19 -0.94 -9.41
CA GLY A 84 5.62 -0.72 -9.29
C GLY A 84 6.34 -0.64 -10.62
N ILE A 85 7.60 -0.25 -10.53
CA ILE A 85 8.54 -0.19 -11.64
C ILE A 85 9.45 -1.42 -11.53
N ALA A 86 9.60 -2.16 -12.63
CA ALA A 86 10.54 -3.27 -12.71
C ALA A 86 11.97 -2.74 -12.93
N LEU A 87 12.86 -3.01 -11.98
CA LEU A 87 14.28 -2.69 -12.00
C LEU A 87 15.07 -3.91 -12.47
N LYS A 88 15.97 -3.69 -13.43
CA LYS A 88 16.83 -4.72 -14.01
C LYS A 88 18.07 -4.90 -13.15
N SER A 89 18.54 -6.14 -13.05
CA SER A 89 19.83 -6.44 -12.43
C SER A 89 20.98 -5.79 -13.19
N GLY A 90 22.07 -5.47 -12.49
CA GLY A 90 23.30 -4.89 -13.08
C GLY A 90 23.27 -3.38 -13.29
N TYR A 91 22.23 -2.68 -12.83
CA TYR A 91 22.10 -1.23 -12.94
C TYR A 91 22.01 -0.56 -11.57
N GLN A 92 22.55 0.65 -11.48
CA GLN A 92 22.29 1.58 -10.39
C GLN A 92 21.19 2.55 -10.82
N TYR A 93 20.16 2.68 -9.98
CA TYR A 93 19.03 3.58 -10.22
C TYR A 93 19.05 4.74 -9.23
N ASN A 94 19.02 5.97 -9.76
CA ASN A 94 18.78 7.17 -8.96
C ASN A 94 17.32 7.58 -9.16
N ILE A 95 16.57 7.72 -8.07
CA ILE A 95 15.14 8.02 -8.09
C ILE A 95 14.93 9.34 -7.36
N ASP A 96 14.59 10.37 -8.14
CA ASP A 96 14.27 11.69 -7.60
C ASP A 96 12.78 11.76 -7.26
N ILE A 97 12.47 12.30 -6.08
CA ILE A 97 11.11 12.37 -5.57
C ILE A 97 10.74 13.83 -5.38
N LYS A 98 9.60 14.22 -5.95
CA LYS A 98 8.94 15.49 -5.67
C LYS A 98 7.65 15.21 -4.90
N LEU A 99 7.52 15.80 -3.72
CA LEU A 99 6.29 15.72 -2.93
C LEU A 99 5.32 16.79 -3.44
N GLU A 100 4.07 16.39 -3.70
CA GLU A 100 2.98 17.28 -4.06
C GLU A 100 1.82 17.01 -3.09
N GLU A 101 1.26 18.08 -2.52
CA GLU A 101 0.18 18.03 -1.53
C GLU A 101 -1.00 18.86 -2.02
N GLU A 102 -2.23 18.40 -1.78
CA GLU A 102 -3.46 19.08 -2.16
C GLU A 102 -4.32 19.33 -0.92
N HIS A 103 -4.53 20.59 -0.57
CA HIS A 103 -5.33 20.96 0.59
C HIS A 103 -6.79 21.19 0.19
N LEU A 104 -7.68 20.34 0.66
CA LEU A 104 -9.12 20.45 0.44
C LEU A 104 -9.82 21.00 1.69
N LEU A 105 -11.04 21.55 1.48
CA LEU A 105 -11.83 22.09 2.58
C LEU A 105 -12.95 21.12 3.01
N PRO A 106 -13.19 20.92 4.31
CA PRO A 106 -14.27 20.06 4.78
C PRO A 106 -15.64 20.72 4.53
N TYR A 107 -16.74 20.02 4.84
CA TYR A 107 -18.07 20.64 4.88
C TYR A 107 -18.04 21.99 5.66
N PRO A 108 -18.67 23.07 5.18
CA PRO A 108 -19.70 23.15 4.12
C PRO A 108 -19.19 23.42 2.69
N TYR A 109 -17.88 23.32 2.45
CA TYR A 109 -17.33 23.54 1.11
C TYR A 109 -17.64 22.34 0.19
N HIS A 110 -17.64 22.59 -1.13
CA HIS A 110 -18.01 21.59 -2.13
C HIS A 110 -17.12 20.33 -2.10
N THR A 111 -15.85 20.49 -1.72
CA THR A 111 -14.89 19.40 -1.58
C THR A 111 -15.31 18.39 -0.52
N ASP A 112 -16.03 18.83 0.53
CA ASP A 112 -16.55 17.98 1.62
C ASP A 112 -15.54 16.90 2.06
N CYS A 113 -14.29 17.29 2.28
CA CYS A 113 -13.23 16.35 2.62
C CYS A 113 -13.33 15.88 4.07
N THR A 114 -12.61 14.80 4.38
CA THR A 114 -12.46 14.26 5.73
C THR A 114 -11.01 14.35 6.17
N ASN A 115 -10.77 14.96 7.33
CA ASN A 115 -9.46 14.95 7.96
C ASN A 115 -9.29 13.62 8.70
N TYR A 116 -8.70 12.64 8.01
CA TYR A 116 -8.53 11.28 8.54
C TYR A 116 -7.59 11.24 9.74
N GLU A 117 -6.54 12.07 9.74
CA GLU A 117 -5.60 12.14 10.86
C GLU A 117 -6.28 12.63 12.15
N ALA A 118 -7.07 13.70 12.07
CA ALA A 118 -7.82 14.20 13.22
C ALA A 118 -8.85 13.17 13.74
N LEU A 119 -9.51 12.44 12.83
CA LEU A 119 -10.41 11.35 13.21
C LEU A 119 -9.69 10.21 13.91
N TRP A 120 -8.53 9.79 13.39
CA TRP A 120 -7.72 8.73 13.97
C TRP A 120 -7.25 9.08 15.38
N ILE A 121 -6.76 10.30 15.60
CA ILE A 121 -6.39 10.81 16.92
C ILE A 121 -7.60 10.78 17.87
N LYS A 122 -8.75 11.30 17.42
CA LYS A 122 -9.99 11.34 18.20
C LYS A 122 -10.49 9.94 18.58
N ASN A 123 -10.28 8.95 17.72
CA ASN A 123 -10.68 7.56 17.92
C ASN A 123 -9.60 6.72 18.63
N ASN A 124 -8.79 7.33 19.51
CA ASN A 124 -7.73 6.63 20.25
C ASN A 124 -6.77 5.86 19.34
N LYS A 125 -6.36 6.49 18.23
CA LYS A 125 -5.45 5.90 17.24
C LYS A 125 -6.00 4.62 16.59
N THR A 126 -7.27 4.67 16.19
CA THR A 126 -7.94 3.58 15.47
C THR A 126 -8.69 4.10 14.25
N GLY A 127 -8.81 3.24 13.23
CA GLY A 127 -9.42 3.58 11.96
C GLY A 127 -8.40 4.03 10.89
N PRO A 128 -8.89 4.39 9.70
CA PRO A 128 -8.02 4.79 8.59
C PRO A 128 -7.41 6.17 8.80
N ARG A 129 -6.15 6.34 8.37
CA ARG A 129 -5.38 7.60 8.41
C ARG A 129 -5.32 8.34 7.07
N SER A 130 -5.89 7.75 6.03
CA SER A 130 -6.04 8.39 4.72
C SER A 130 -7.25 7.86 3.96
N GLN A 131 -7.64 8.56 2.88
CA GLN A 131 -8.69 8.07 1.99
C GLN A 131 -8.35 6.69 1.39
N GLN A 132 -7.12 6.49 0.91
CA GLN A 132 -6.70 5.21 0.32
C GLN A 132 -6.75 4.10 1.36
N MET A 133 -6.30 4.36 2.60
CA MET A 133 -6.41 3.40 3.70
C MET A 133 -7.87 3.02 3.97
N CYS A 134 -8.78 3.98 3.96
CA CYS A 134 -10.22 3.72 4.12
C CYS A 134 -10.73 2.76 3.03
N ARG A 135 -10.38 3.00 1.77
CA ARG A 135 -10.79 2.15 0.64
C ARG A 135 -10.21 0.74 0.75
N GLU A 136 -8.94 0.63 1.15
CA GLU A 136 -8.27 -0.66 1.35
C GLU A 136 -8.89 -1.45 2.50
N VAL A 137 -9.27 -0.80 3.60
CA VAL A 137 -10.00 -1.44 4.70
C VAL A 137 -11.37 -1.96 4.24
N CYS A 138 -12.06 -1.25 3.35
CA CYS A 138 -13.31 -1.75 2.74
C CYS A 138 -13.06 -3.01 1.90
N GLU A 139 -12.01 -3.04 1.09
CA GLU A 139 -11.61 -4.22 0.32
C GLU A 139 -11.30 -5.41 1.22
N LEU A 140 -10.41 -5.20 2.20
CA LEU A 140 -10.01 -6.17 3.22
C LEU A 140 -11.23 -6.80 3.89
N SER A 141 -12.16 -5.96 4.34
CA SER A 141 -13.34 -6.42 5.06
C SER A 141 -14.25 -7.28 4.18
N SER A 142 -14.42 -6.88 2.92
CA SER A 142 -15.26 -7.60 1.94
C SER A 142 -14.67 -8.97 1.60
N VAL A 143 -13.36 -9.00 1.38
CA VAL A 143 -12.60 -10.23 1.11
C VAL A 143 -12.65 -11.18 2.30
N ARG A 144 -12.43 -10.68 3.52
CA ARG A 144 -12.50 -11.49 4.75
C ARG A 144 -13.90 -12.03 4.99
N GLN A 145 -14.93 -11.23 4.77
CA GLN A 145 -16.32 -11.69 4.87
C GLN A 145 -16.62 -12.82 3.87
N CYS A 146 -16.04 -12.74 2.68
CA CYS A 146 -16.27 -13.67 1.59
C CYS A 146 -15.50 -15.00 1.74
N PHE A 147 -14.22 -14.95 2.12
CA PHE A 147 -13.32 -16.12 2.11
C PHE A 147 -12.80 -16.55 3.48
N GLY A 148 -12.97 -15.70 4.51
CA GLY A 148 -12.40 -15.91 5.84
C GLY A 148 -10.88 -15.76 5.92
N CYS A 149 -10.26 -15.15 4.90
CA CYS A 149 -8.82 -14.98 4.75
C CYS A 149 -8.53 -13.74 3.90
N ASP A 150 -7.28 -13.34 3.81
CA ASP A 150 -6.75 -12.22 3.04
C ASP A 150 -6.41 -12.68 1.61
N LYS A 151 -7.32 -12.40 0.67
CA LYS A 151 -7.20 -12.62 -0.78
C LYS A 151 -6.98 -11.30 -1.50
N GLU A 152 -6.27 -11.30 -2.63
CA GLU A 152 -6.25 -10.17 -3.58
C GLU A 152 -5.80 -8.82 -2.99
N LEU A 153 -5.13 -8.84 -1.84
CA LEU A 153 -4.69 -7.63 -1.15
C LEU A 153 -3.29 -7.22 -1.53
N ILE A 154 -3.11 -5.93 -1.31
CA ILE A 154 -2.07 -5.16 -1.92
C ILE A 154 -0.75 -5.29 -1.13
N MET A 155 -0.80 -5.47 0.22
CA MET A 155 0.27 -5.96 1.10
C MET A 155 -0.29 -6.56 2.43
N VAL A 156 0.03 -7.82 2.73
CA VAL A 156 -0.40 -8.52 3.96
C VAL A 156 0.77 -8.70 4.92
N GLU A 157 0.59 -8.37 6.21
CA GLU A 157 1.65 -8.51 7.23
C GLU A 157 1.80 -9.95 7.73
N GLU A 158 0.68 -10.66 7.94
CA GLU A 158 0.67 -12.00 8.51
C GLU A 158 0.42 -13.08 7.45
N PRO A 159 1.42 -13.93 7.10
CA PRO A 159 1.28 -14.91 6.03
C PRO A 159 0.26 -16.02 6.34
N LYS A 160 -0.06 -16.26 7.62
CA LYS A 160 -1.08 -17.23 8.04
C LYS A 160 -2.51 -16.85 7.62
N ASN A 161 -2.75 -15.57 7.37
CA ASN A 161 -4.08 -15.08 6.99
C ASN A 161 -4.32 -15.19 5.47
N LEU A 162 -3.32 -15.60 4.69
CA LEU A 162 -3.40 -15.64 3.23
C LEU A 162 -4.40 -16.71 2.73
N CYS A 163 -5.16 -16.37 1.70
CA CYS A 163 -6.05 -17.33 1.05
C CYS A 163 -5.29 -18.28 0.13
N PHE A 164 -5.43 -19.59 0.37
CA PHE A 164 -4.93 -20.63 -0.53
C PHE A 164 -6.07 -21.30 -1.31
N GLY A 165 -5.93 -21.33 -2.64
CA GLY A 165 -6.89 -21.96 -3.55
C GLY A 165 -8.13 -21.13 -3.87
N ASN A 166 -8.95 -21.63 -4.79
CA ASN A 166 -10.21 -21.01 -5.17
C ASN A 166 -11.32 -21.44 -4.21
N ARG A 167 -11.63 -20.59 -3.23
CA ARG A 167 -12.86 -20.70 -2.44
C ARG A 167 -13.99 -19.96 -3.15
N GLY A 168 -15.20 -20.52 -3.10
CA GLY A 168 -16.41 -19.82 -3.53
C GLY A 168 -16.82 -18.75 -2.53
N CYS A 169 -17.53 -17.73 -3.01
CA CYS A 169 -18.10 -16.67 -2.19
C CYS A 169 -19.62 -16.82 -2.17
N ASN A 170 -20.18 -17.17 -1.02
CA ASN A 170 -21.64 -17.10 -0.83
C ASN A 170 -22.03 -15.61 -0.71
N GLU A 171 -23.23 -15.24 -1.15
CA GLU A 171 -23.75 -13.86 -1.02
C GLU A 171 -22.90 -12.77 -1.71
N LYS A 172 -22.18 -13.13 -2.78
CA LYS A 172 -21.27 -12.24 -3.53
C LYS A 172 -21.87 -10.86 -3.85
N ASN A 173 -23.16 -10.81 -4.22
CA ASN A 173 -23.84 -9.55 -4.56
C ASN A 173 -23.97 -8.63 -3.34
N GLN A 174 -24.41 -9.15 -2.19
CA GLN A 174 -24.54 -8.36 -0.96
C GLN A 174 -23.19 -7.84 -0.47
N ILE A 175 -22.15 -8.67 -0.55
CA ILE A 175 -20.78 -8.29 -0.19
C ILE A 175 -20.28 -7.17 -1.12
N LEU A 176 -20.56 -7.28 -2.43
CA LEU A 176 -20.19 -6.25 -3.40
C LEU A 176 -20.93 -4.93 -3.15
N ASP A 177 -22.21 -4.98 -2.78
CA ASP A 177 -22.99 -3.79 -2.43
C ASP A 177 -22.45 -3.12 -1.17
N ASN A 178 -22.15 -3.92 -0.13
CA ASN A 178 -21.54 -3.42 1.11
C ASN A 178 -20.16 -2.78 0.87
N ARG A 179 -19.33 -3.42 0.04
CA ARG A 179 -18.03 -2.87 -0.39
C ARG A 179 -18.20 -1.51 -1.05
N THR A 180 -19.13 -1.44 -2.00
CA THR A 180 -19.40 -0.22 -2.78
C THR A 180 -19.90 0.90 -1.87
N LEU A 181 -20.79 0.59 -0.93
CA LEU A 181 -21.27 1.53 0.07
C LEU A 181 -20.15 2.02 0.98
N CYS A 182 -19.30 1.11 1.47
CA CYS A 182 -18.13 1.46 2.30
C CYS A 182 -17.19 2.41 1.56
N GLN A 183 -16.87 2.12 0.30
CA GLN A 183 -15.97 2.96 -0.50
C GLN A 183 -16.56 4.34 -0.80
N ARG A 184 -17.87 4.45 -1.01
CA ARG A 184 -18.55 5.75 -1.16
C ARG A 184 -18.46 6.61 0.09
N ASN A 185 -18.38 6.00 1.26
CA ASN A 185 -18.20 6.71 2.53
C ASN A 185 -16.75 7.16 2.77
N CYS A 186 -15.78 6.66 1.99
CA CYS A 186 -14.40 7.14 2.02
C CYS A 186 -14.25 8.45 1.23
N LYS A 187 -14.63 9.56 1.87
CA LYS A 187 -14.52 10.93 1.33
C LYS A 187 -13.08 11.29 0.96
N ALA A 188 -12.90 12.35 0.17
CA ALA A 188 -11.57 12.87 -0.15
C ALA A 188 -10.82 13.23 1.13
N ASP A 189 -9.51 13.00 1.15
CA ASP A 189 -8.67 13.47 2.25
C ASP A 189 -8.57 15.00 2.19
N CYS A 190 -8.45 15.65 3.35
CA CYS A 190 -8.26 17.10 3.38
C CYS A 190 -6.81 17.54 3.12
N LEU A 191 -5.89 16.57 3.13
CA LEU A 191 -4.44 16.72 2.98
C LEU A 191 -3.92 15.74 1.93
#